data_AF-A0A3E4V6H8-F1
#
_entry.id   AF-A0A3E4V6H8-F1
#
_cell.length_a   1.000
_cell.length_b   1.000
_cell.length_c   1.000
_cell.angle_alpha   90.00
_cell.angle_beta   90.00
_cell.angle_gamma   90.00
#
_symmetry.space_group_name_H-M   'P 1'
#
loop_
_entity.id
_entity.type
_entity.pdbx_description
1 polymer ?
#
loop_
_entity_poly.entity_id
_entity_poly.type
_entity_poly.pdbx_seq_one_letter_code
_entity_poly.pdbx_strand_id
1 'polypeptide(L)'
;MPKHAYLSASASHRWLACPPSAKLCANIADQTSKYAQQGTDCHELCAYLVEKALGRAVTDPTENLTFYDAEMQNCAEEYRNYVLEQIEVAKEFCKDPQVMIERRLDFSRWVENGFGTGDCVIVADEVLQIIDYKHGLGVLVSAGDEEHGGNSQMMCYALGALEAFGDIYDINQIKMTIFQPRRDNVSTYTISKDELLKWADEILAPTAQLAYVGEGEFKAGDHCQFCKVKATCRKRAEYNLELAKYDFEMPATLDDIEIAAILAKVDEMISWGNDIKEYALQQAQSGVHFDGWKIVEGRSNRKFTDEAAVASKVKDAGYDPYEKKLLGITAMSTLLGKKKFEELLGELVYKPPGKPTLVPESDKRPAMNTAIDDFSV
;
A
#
# COMPACT_ATOMS: atom_id res chain seq x y z
N MET A 1 -12.38 24.54 -10.86
CA MET A 1 -12.24 23.08 -10.63
C MET A 1 -13.64 22.52 -10.44
N PRO A 2 -14.00 21.41 -11.09
CA PRO A 2 -15.27 20.76 -10.82
C PRO A 2 -15.33 20.38 -9.33
N LYS A 3 -16.45 20.72 -8.69
CA LYS A 3 -16.70 20.37 -7.29
C LYS A 3 -17.02 18.88 -7.27
N HIS A 4 -16.13 18.04 -6.77
CA HIS A 4 -16.43 16.62 -6.58
C HIS A 4 -17.17 16.40 -5.26
N ALA A 5 -18.16 15.51 -5.26
CA ALA A 5 -18.78 15.04 -4.02
C ALA A 5 -17.71 14.39 -3.13
N TYR A 6 -17.80 14.58 -1.81
CA TYR A 6 -16.89 13.98 -0.84
C TYR A 6 -16.85 12.43 -1.00
N LEU A 7 -18.03 11.80 -1.16
CA LEU A 7 -18.19 10.42 -1.61
C LEU A 7 -18.55 10.36 -3.10
N SER A 8 -17.61 10.71 -3.98
CA SER A 8 -17.85 10.66 -5.43
C SER A 8 -18.10 9.23 -5.94
N ALA A 9 -18.96 9.10 -6.95
CA ALA A 9 -19.23 7.82 -7.62
C ALA A 9 -17.97 7.18 -8.22
N SER A 10 -17.09 7.98 -8.85
CA SER A 10 -15.83 7.46 -9.41
C SER A 10 -14.89 6.82 -8.36
N ALA A 11 -15.07 7.16 -7.09
CA ALA A 11 -14.31 6.61 -5.98
C ALA A 11 -15.09 5.55 -5.18
N SER A 12 -16.30 5.17 -5.60
CA SER A 12 -17.20 4.29 -4.83
C SER A 12 -16.62 2.94 -4.53
N HIS A 13 -15.97 2.30 -5.50
CA HIS A 13 -15.24 1.05 -5.28
C HIS A 13 -14.26 1.11 -4.08
N ARG A 14 -13.67 2.29 -3.82
CA ARG A 14 -12.71 2.48 -2.72
C ARG A 14 -13.40 2.69 -1.38
N TRP A 15 -14.38 3.59 -1.32
CA TRP A 15 -15.04 3.89 -0.04
C TRP A 15 -16.11 2.87 0.33
N LEU A 16 -16.59 2.06 -0.62
CA LEU A 16 -17.38 0.86 -0.31
C LEU A 16 -16.50 -0.23 0.32
N ALA A 17 -15.34 -0.51 -0.28
CA ALA A 17 -14.44 -1.54 0.23
C ALA A 17 -13.71 -1.13 1.53
N CYS A 18 -13.36 0.14 1.70
CA CYS A 18 -12.65 0.67 2.85
C CYS A 18 -13.25 2.03 3.28
N PRO A 19 -14.37 2.05 4.01
CA PRO A 19 -15.11 3.28 4.34
C PRO A 19 -14.28 4.39 5.03
N PRO A 20 -13.43 4.09 6.03
CA PRO A 20 -12.60 5.11 6.67
C PRO A 20 -11.62 5.82 5.71
N SER A 21 -11.32 5.22 4.55
CA SER A 21 -10.38 5.80 3.57
C SER A 21 -10.90 7.10 2.96
N ALA A 22 -12.22 7.30 2.89
CA ALA A 22 -12.83 8.52 2.37
C ALA A 22 -12.35 9.76 3.13
N LYS A 23 -12.45 9.71 4.47
CA LYS A 23 -12.05 10.80 5.37
C LYS A 23 -10.57 11.09 5.32
N LEU A 24 -9.74 10.04 5.24
CA LEU A 24 -8.29 10.20 5.09
C LEU A 24 -7.92 10.84 3.75
N CYS A 25 -8.60 10.45 2.66
CA CYS A 25 -8.34 10.99 1.33
C CYS A 25 -8.81 12.44 1.18
N ALA A 26 -9.87 12.86 1.88
CA ALA A 26 -10.42 14.20 1.75
C ALA A 26 -9.46 15.32 2.20
N ASN A 27 -8.53 15.00 3.10
CA ASN A 27 -7.50 15.93 3.55
C ASN A 27 -6.30 16.04 2.58
N ILE A 28 -6.32 15.31 1.47
CA ILE A 28 -5.24 15.29 0.48
C ILE A 28 -5.74 15.87 -0.84
N ALA A 29 -5.05 16.91 -1.29
CA ALA A 29 -5.32 17.54 -2.58
C ALA A 29 -5.22 16.52 -3.72
N ASP A 30 -6.14 16.61 -4.67
CA ASP A 30 -6.06 15.82 -5.91
C ASP A 30 -4.81 16.23 -6.69
N GLN A 31 -4.04 15.22 -7.10
CA GLN A 31 -2.92 15.42 -8.02
C GLN A 31 -3.44 15.19 -9.45
N THR A 32 -3.46 16.25 -10.24
CA THR A 32 -3.72 16.14 -11.67
C THR A 32 -2.48 15.60 -12.38
N SER A 33 -2.64 14.50 -13.11
CA SER A 33 -1.59 13.96 -13.98
C SER A 33 -1.87 14.32 -15.44
N LYS A 34 -0.85 14.22 -16.31
CA LYS A 34 -1.06 14.36 -17.77
C LYS A 34 -2.11 13.37 -18.30
N TYR A 35 -2.15 12.16 -17.74
CA TYR A 35 -3.16 11.15 -18.09
C TYR A 35 -4.58 11.54 -17.66
N ALA A 36 -4.72 12.19 -16.50
CA ALA A 36 -6.03 12.69 -16.06
C ALA A 36 -6.54 13.80 -16.99
N GLN A 37 -5.67 14.74 -17.39
CA GLN A 37 -6.03 15.79 -18.34
C GLN A 37 -6.32 15.23 -19.73
N GLN A 38 -5.52 14.28 -20.24
CA GLN A 38 -5.82 13.59 -21.50
C GLN A 38 -7.18 12.90 -21.47
N GLY A 39 -7.54 12.29 -20.34
CA GLY A 39 -8.88 11.75 -20.11
C GLY A 39 -9.95 12.83 -20.25
N THR A 40 -9.82 13.95 -19.52
CA THR A 40 -10.76 15.08 -19.59
C THR A 40 -10.94 15.60 -21.02
N ASP A 41 -9.84 15.83 -21.74
CA ASP A 41 -9.89 16.29 -23.13
C ASP A 41 -10.64 15.29 -24.03
N CYS A 42 -10.47 13.99 -23.79
CA CYS A 42 -11.15 12.95 -24.54
C CYS A 42 -12.65 12.86 -24.21
N HIS A 43 -13.07 13.03 -22.94
CA HIS A 43 -14.49 13.10 -22.59
C HIS A 43 -15.16 14.30 -23.28
N GLU A 44 -14.51 15.46 -23.30
CA GLU A 44 -15.02 16.65 -24.00
C GLU A 44 -15.19 16.40 -25.51
N LEU A 45 -14.23 15.73 -26.15
CA LEU A 45 -14.33 15.34 -27.56
C LEU A 45 -15.44 14.31 -27.81
N CYS A 46 -15.56 13.28 -26.96
CA CYS A 46 -16.63 12.29 -27.02
C CYS A 46 -18.01 12.95 -26.94
N ALA A 47 -18.20 13.83 -25.95
CA ALA A 47 -19.44 14.57 -25.76
C ALA A 47 -19.80 15.40 -26.99
N TYR A 48 -18.84 16.17 -27.52
CA TYR A 48 -19.00 16.95 -28.75
C TYR A 48 -19.43 16.08 -29.94
N LEU A 49 -18.74 14.97 -30.20
CA LEU A 49 -19.01 14.12 -31.36
C LEU A 49 -20.38 13.45 -31.30
N VAL A 50 -20.82 13.03 -30.10
CA VAL A 50 -22.17 12.47 -29.90
C VAL A 50 -23.23 13.55 -30.08
N GLU A 51 -23.10 14.70 -29.41
CA GLU A 51 -24.03 15.82 -29.52
C GLU A 51 -24.20 16.29 -30.97
N LYS A 52 -23.08 16.41 -31.71
CA LYS A 52 -23.06 16.77 -33.13
C LYS A 52 -23.81 15.73 -33.98
N ALA A 53 -23.62 14.45 -33.71
CA ALA A 53 -24.32 13.38 -34.43
C ALA A 53 -25.82 13.33 -34.14
N LEU A 54 -26.24 13.77 -32.96
CA LEU A 54 -27.64 13.99 -32.59
C LEU A 54 -28.25 15.26 -33.22
N GLY A 55 -27.49 16.02 -34.01
CA GLY A 55 -27.94 17.25 -34.66
C GLY A 55 -28.05 18.45 -33.71
N ARG A 56 -27.41 18.39 -32.54
CA ARG A 56 -27.40 19.48 -31.56
C ARG A 56 -26.39 20.56 -31.96
N ALA A 57 -26.69 21.81 -31.60
CA ALA A 57 -25.80 22.93 -31.87
C ALA A 57 -24.67 22.96 -30.83
N VAL A 58 -23.50 22.45 -31.21
CA VAL A 58 -22.29 22.39 -30.37
C VAL A 58 -21.08 23.00 -31.08
N THR A 59 -20.14 23.51 -30.29
CA THR A 59 -18.87 24.08 -30.78
C THR A 59 -17.79 23.02 -30.76
N ASP A 60 -16.95 22.99 -31.79
CA ASP A 60 -15.81 22.07 -31.87
C ASP A 60 -14.76 22.42 -30.80
N PRO A 61 -14.45 21.50 -29.86
CA PRO A 61 -13.51 21.78 -28.77
C PRO A 61 -12.05 21.58 -29.16
N THR A 62 -11.76 21.01 -30.33
CA THR A 62 -10.41 20.49 -30.70
C THR A 62 -9.28 21.50 -30.53
N GLU A 63 -9.51 22.78 -30.83
CA GLU A 63 -8.50 23.84 -30.66
C GLU A 63 -8.13 24.12 -29.18
N ASN A 64 -9.01 23.77 -28.24
CA ASN A 64 -8.83 23.99 -26.80
C ASN A 64 -8.33 22.75 -26.05
N LEU A 65 -8.25 21.59 -26.72
CA LEU A 65 -7.79 20.35 -26.12
C LEU A 65 -6.27 20.34 -26.01
N THR A 66 -5.73 20.03 -24.83
CA THR A 66 -4.29 20.05 -24.55
C THR A 66 -3.58 18.84 -25.16
N PHE A 67 -4.24 17.69 -25.21
CA PHE A 67 -3.66 16.40 -25.62
C PHE A 67 -4.28 15.82 -26.91
N TYR A 68 -4.91 16.67 -27.74
CA TYR A 68 -5.55 16.19 -28.96
C TYR A 68 -4.56 15.53 -29.93
N ASP A 69 -4.89 14.32 -30.37
CA ASP A 69 -4.17 13.57 -31.39
C ASP A 69 -5.12 12.65 -32.18
N ALA A 70 -4.59 11.95 -33.19
CA ALA A 70 -5.38 11.06 -34.04
C ALA A 70 -5.91 9.82 -33.28
N GLU A 71 -5.22 9.33 -32.24
CA GLU A 71 -5.69 8.20 -31.43
C GLU A 71 -6.93 8.62 -30.64
N MET A 72 -6.89 9.80 -30.00
CA MET A 72 -8.01 10.40 -29.28
C MET A 72 -9.22 10.61 -30.20
N GLN A 73 -9.01 11.15 -31.40
CA GLN A 73 -10.06 11.32 -32.39
C GLN A 73 -10.73 9.98 -32.74
N ASN A 74 -9.95 8.96 -33.08
CA ASN A 74 -10.49 7.64 -33.44
C ASN A 74 -11.27 7.02 -32.28
N CYS A 75 -10.73 7.06 -31.07
CA CYS A 75 -11.39 6.54 -29.87
C CYS A 75 -12.72 7.26 -29.59
N ALA A 76 -12.79 8.57 -29.78
CA ALA A 76 -14.00 9.35 -29.57
C ALA A 76 -15.05 9.09 -30.67
N GLU A 77 -14.61 8.86 -31.91
CA GLU A 77 -15.49 8.45 -33.01
C GLU A 77 -16.06 7.05 -32.82
N GLU A 78 -15.27 6.09 -32.33
CA GLU A 78 -15.72 4.75 -31.96
C GLU A 78 -16.77 4.80 -30.85
N TYR A 79 -16.54 5.59 -29.80
CA TYR A 79 -17.53 5.82 -28.74
C TYR A 79 -18.83 6.41 -29.30
N ARG A 80 -18.74 7.45 -30.15
CA ARG A 80 -19.91 8.02 -30.82
C ARG A 80 -20.68 6.95 -31.59
N ASN A 81 -19.99 6.14 -32.40
CA ASN A 81 -20.63 5.09 -33.19
C ASN A 81 -21.36 4.08 -32.30
N TYR A 82 -20.73 3.65 -31.21
CA TYR A 82 -21.34 2.74 -30.24
C TYR A 82 -22.58 3.35 -29.58
N VAL A 83 -22.52 4.61 -29.14
CA VAL A 83 -23.67 5.30 -28.56
C VAL A 83 -24.84 5.38 -29.55
N LEU A 84 -24.57 5.72 -30.82
CA LEU A 84 -25.62 5.76 -31.85
C LEU A 84 -26.24 4.38 -32.09
N GLU A 85 -25.45 3.31 -32.08
CA GLU A 85 -25.96 1.94 -32.15
C GLU A 85 -26.89 1.62 -30.98
N GLN A 86 -26.50 1.98 -29.75
CA GLN A 86 -27.34 1.75 -28.56
C GLN A 86 -28.63 2.58 -28.57
N ILE A 87 -28.62 3.76 -29.18
CA ILE A 87 -29.84 4.56 -29.38
C ILE A 87 -30.81 3.84 -30.33
N GLU A 88 -30.31 3.23 -31.42
CA GLU A 88 -31.17 2.44 -32.32
C GLU A 88 -31.74 1.20 -31.61
N VAL A 89 -30.95 0.54 -30.75
CA VAL A 89 -31.46 -0.57 -29.91
C VAL A 89 -32.54 -0.08 -28.95
N ALA A 90 -32.36 1.09 -28.32
CA ALA A 90 -33.37 1.66 -27.42
C ALA A 90 -34.69 2.01 -28.14
N LYS A 91 -34.64 2.28 -29.45
CA LYS A 91 -35.83 2.55 -30.26
C LYS A 91 -36.77 1.35 -30.42
N GLU A 92 -36.30 0.14 -30.14
CA GLU A 92 -37.15 -1.06 -30.10
C GLU A 92 -38.16 -1.01 -28.95
N PHE A 93 -37.85 -0.28 -27.87
CA PHE A 93 -38.70 -0.15 -26.69
C PHE A 93 -39.54 1.13 -26.71
N CYS A 94 -39.00 2.22 -27.26
CA CYS A 94 -39.68 3.51 -27.32
C CYS A 94 -39.37 4.23 -28.63
N LYS A 95 -40.37 4.83 -29.29
CA LYS A 95 -40.15 5.54 -30.57
C LYS A 95 -39.17 6.70 -30.49
N ASP A 96 -39.05 7.34 -29.32
CA ASP A 96 -38.23 8.54 -29.10
C ASP A 96 -37.48 8.45 -27.76
N PRO A 97 -36.39 7.65 -27.69
CA PRO A 97 -35.60 7.52 -26.46
C PRO A 97 -34.92 8.85 -26.13
N GLN A 98 -34.90 9.21 -24.84
CA GLN A 98 -34.20 10.39 -24.37
C GLN A 98 -32.70 10.09 -24.23
N VAL A 99 -31.87 10.97 -24.80
CA VAL A 99 -30.41 10.83 -24.73
C VAL A 99 -29.84 12.07 -24.05
N MET A 100 -29.12 11.89 -22.95
CA MET A 100 -28.41 12.97 -22.27
C MET A 100 -26.92 12.71 -22.26
N ILE A 101 -26.14 13.72 -22.60
CA ILE A 101 -24.68 13.69 -22.61
C ILE A 101 -24.17 14.59 -21.48
N GLU A 102 -23.10 14.16 -20.79
CA GLU A 102 -22.51 14.88 -19.65
C GLU A 102 -23.58 15.25 -18.60
N ARG A 103 -24.48 14.31 -18.30
CA ARG A 103 -25.63 14.56 -17.43
C ARG A 103 -25.20 14.48 -15.98
N ARG A 104 -25.51 15.51 -15.20
CA ARG A 104 -25.44 15.42 -13.73
C ARG A 104 -26.50 14.45 -13.20
N LEU A 105 -26.06 13.43 -12.48
CA LEU A 105 -26.89 12.38 -11.89
C LEU A 105 -26.79 12.49 -10.38
N ASP A 106 -27.93 12.77 -9.74
CA ASP A 106 -28.04 13.03 -8.30
C ASP A 106 -28.59 11.78 -7.61
N PHE A 107 -27.76 11.16 -6.77
CA PHE A 107 -28.13 9.98 -5.97
C PHE A 107 -28.09 10.33 -4.47
N SER A 108 -28.32 11.60 -4.14
CA SER A 108 -28.21 12.12 -2.78
C SER A 108 -29.20 11.51 -1.79
N ARG A 109 -30.24 10.84 -2.31
CA ARG A 109 -31.16 9.99 -1.55
C ARG A 109 -30.45 8.91 -0.74
N TRP A 110 -29.38 8.32 -1.27
CA TRP A 110 -28.62 7.24 -0.60
C TRP A 110 -27.27 7.69 -0.04
N VAL A 111 -26.66 8.71 -0.63
CA VAL A 111 -25.31 9.17 -0.26
C VAL A 111 -25.37 10.66 -0.03
N GLU A 112 -25.05 11.15 1.17
CA GLU A 112 -25.14 12.59 1.46
C GLU A 112 -24.32 13.43 0.46
N ASN A 113 -24.98 14.38 -0.22
CA ASN A 113 -24.40 15.18 -1.30
C ASN A 113 -23.83 14.34 -2.48
N GLY A 114 -24.32 13.13 -2.67
CA GLY A 114 -23.89 12.17 -3.69
C GLY A 114 -24.37 12.54 -5.08
N PHE A 115 -23.42 12.78 -5.99
CA PHE A 115 -23.69 12.96 -7.40
C PHE A 115 -22.48 12.55 -8.24
N GLY A 116 -22.69 12.46 -9.55
CA GLY A 116 -21.63 12.54 -10.52
C GLY A 116 -22.13 12.95 -11.89
N THR A 117 -21.30 12.76 -12.91
CA THR A 117 -21.63 13.08 -14.29
C THR A 117 -21.56 11.80 -15.09
N GLY A 118 -22.68 11.40 -15.69
CA GLY A 118 -22.71 10.29 -16.63
C GLY A 118 -22.41 10.79 -18.04
N ASP A 119 -21.49 10.11 -18.74
CA ASP A 119 -21.04 10.53 -20.06
C ASP A 119 -22.18 10.46 -21.08
N CYS A 120 -22.89 9.33 -21.13
CA CYS A 120 -24.11 9.15 -21.92
C CYS A 120 -25.15 8.37 -21.12
N VAL A 121 -26.36 8.89 -21.07
CA VAL A 121 -27.53 8.23 -20.48
C VAL A 121 -28.63 8.17 -21.52
N ILE A 122 -29.14 6.96 -21.79
CA ILE A 122 -30.24 6.68 -22.71
C ILE A 122 -31.41 6.17 -21.88
N VAL A 123 -32.58 6.78 -22.03
CA VAL A 123 -33.80 6.41 -21.31
C VAL A 123 -34.89 6.08 -22.32
N ALA A 124 -35.45 4.90 -22.19
CA ALA A 124 -36.65 4.45 -22.89
C ALA A 124 -37.57 3.73 -21.90
N ASP A 125 -38.78 3.38 -22.33
CA ASP A 125 -39.59 2.41 -21.61
C ASP A 125 -38.82 1.08 -21.51
N GLU A 126 -39.04 0.33 -20.44
CA GLU A 126 -38.35 -0.92 -20.08
C GLU A 126 -36.86 -0.78 -19.74
N VAL A 127 -36.09 0.05 -20.46
CA VAL A 127 -34.63 0.09 -20.39
C VAL A 127 -34.05 1.48 -20.09
N LEU A 128 -33.20 1.53 -19.06
CA LEU A 128 -32.28 2.63 -18.78
C LEU A 128 -30.86 2.17 -19.12
N GLN A 129 -30.11 2.94 -19.90
CA GLN A 129 -28.72 2.62 -20.22
C GLN A 129 -27.77 3.76 -19.87
N ILE A 130 -26.68 3.43 -19.19
CA ILE A 130 -25.57 4.33 -18.90
C ILE A 130 -24.34 3.80 -19.64
N ILE A 131 -23.70 4.64 -20.44
CA ILE A 131 -22.49 4.30 -21.19
C ILE A 131 -21.38 5.24 -20.75
N ASP A 132 -20.44 4.73 -19.95
CA ASP A 132 -19.30 5.47 -19.41
C ASP A 132 -18.05 5.15 -20.22
N TYR A 133 -17.40 6.20 -20.69
CA TYR A 133 -16.19 6.17 -21.47
C TYR A 133 -14.97 6.09 -20.56
N LYS A 134 -14.02 5.20 -20.87
CA LYS A 134 -12.74 5.10 -20.17
C LYS A 134 -11.58 5.24 -21.15
N HIS A 135 -10.78 6.30 -20.98
CA HIS A 135 -9.59 6.54 -21.79
C HIS A 135 -8.32 5.83 -21.28
N GLY A 136 -8.31 5.32 -20.05
CA GLY A 136 -7.10 4.80 -19.41
C GLY A 136 -6.59 3.51 -20.06
N LEU A 137 -5.27 3.40 -20.24
CA LEU A 137 -4.61 2.16 -20.70
C LEU A 137 -4.25 1.19 -19.56
N GLY A 138 -3.95 1.72 -18.38
CA GLY A 138 -3.28 0.94 -17.31
C GLY A 138 -4.17 -0.07 -16.56
N VAL A 139 -5.50 0.12 -16.59
CA VAL A 139 -6.44 -0.70 -15.82
C VAL A 139 -7.61 -1.06 -16.72
N LEU A 140 -7.90 -2.36 -16.87
CA LEU A 140 -9.11 -2.83 -17.54
C LEU A 140 -10.30 -2.62 -16.61
N VAL A 141 -11.35 -1.95 -17.09
CA VAL A 141 -12.53 -1.64 -16.28
C VAL A 141 -13.71 -2.48 -16.77
N SER A 142 -14.30 -3.25 -15.87
CA SER A 142 -15.49 -4.08 -16.13
C SER A 142 -16.76 -3.36 -15.66
N ALA A 143 -17.87 -3.58 -16.38
CA ALA A 143 -19.20 -3.14 -15.97
C ALA A 143 -19.84 -4.06 -14.92
N GLY A 144 -19.42 -5.33 -14.86
CA GLY A 144 -19.79 -6.27 -13.80
C GLY A 144 -18.67 -6.42 -12.77
N ASP A 145 -19.03 -6.76 -11.54
CA ASP A 145 -18.07 -7.16 -10.51
C ASP A 145 -18.61 -8.36 -9.69
N GLU A 146 -17.72 -9.09 -9.02
CA GLU A 146 -18.10 -10.28 -8.24
C GLU A 146 -18.71 -9.95 -6.87
N GLU A 147 -18.53 -8.72 -6.37
CA GLU A 147 -18.91 -8.33 -5.00
C GLU A 147 -20.35 -7.82 -4.92
N HIS A 148 -20.78 -7.06 -5.94
CA HIS A 148 -22.06 -6.36 -6.04
C HIS A 148 -22.84 -6.73 -7.31
N GLY A 149 -22.26 -7.51 -8.22
CA GLY A 149 -22.83 -7.83 -9.52
C GLY A 149 -22.55 -6.76 -10.57
N GLY A 150 -22.51 -5.48 -10.19
CA GLY A 150 -22.28 -4.35 -11.10
C GLY A 150 -21.20 -3.38 -10.61
N ASN A 151 -20.58 -2.67 -11.54
CA ASN A 151 -19.60 -1.64 -11.22
C ASN A 151 -20.25 -0.53 -10.37
N SER A 152 -19.79 -0.38 -9.14
CA SER A 152 -20.34 0.58 -8.17
C SER A 152 -20.41 2.05 -8.64
N GLN A 153 -19.52 2.51 -9.54
CA GLN A 153 -19.64 3.84 -10.13
C GLN A 153 -20.88 3.91 -11.03
N MET A 154 -21.02 2.92 -11.92
CA MET A 154 -22.13 2.82 -12.85
C MET A 154 -23.47 2.66 -12.14
N MET A 155 -23.49 1.88 -11.05
CA MET A 155 -24.69 1.70 -10.23
C MET A 155 -25.12 3.02 -9.55
N CYS A 156 -24.17 3.84 -9.06
CA CYS A 156 -24.49 5.17 -8.54
C CYS A 156 -25.08 6.08 -9.63
N TYR A 157 -24.56 6.01 -10.86
CA TYR A 157 -25.11 6.75 -12.00
C TYR A 157 -26.51 6.26 -12.36
N ALA A 158 -26.73 4.94 -12.37
CA ALA A 158 -28.04 4.36 -12.59
C ALA A 158 -29.06 4.82 -11.55
N LEU A 159 -28.69 4.87 -10.27
CA LEU A 159 -29.54 5.39 -9.21
C LEU A 159 -29.91 6.86 -9.45
N GLY A 160 -28.93 7.69 -9.81
CA GLY A 160 -29.21 9.10 -10.09
C GLY A 160 -30.05 9.32 -11.35
N ALA A 161 -29.97 8.43 -12.33
CA ALA A 161 -30.83 8.45 -13.50
C ALA A 161 -32.25 7.94 -13.16
N LEU A 162 -32.37 6.90 -12.33
CA LEU A 162 -33.66 6.42 -11.83
C LEU A 162 -34.38 7.49 -10.99
N GLU A 163 -33.67 8.22 -10.13
CA GLU A 163 -34.28 9.33 -9.38
C GLU A 163 -34.77 10.46 -10.29
N ALA A 164 -34.10 10.68 -11.42
CA ALA A 164 -34.50 11.72 -12.37
C ALA A 164 -35.66 11.31 -13.29
N PHE A 165 -35.80 10.02 -13.61
CA PHE A 165 -36.66 9.56 -14.72
C PHE A 165 -37.57 8.36 -14.39
N GLY A 166 -37.35 7.67 -13.28
CA GLY A 166 -38.04 6.41 -12.94
C GLY A 166 -39.52 6.55 -12.58
N ASP A 167 -40.01 7.77 -12.38
CA ASP A 167 -41.44 8.10 -12.24
C ASP A 167 -42.09 8.48 -13.57
N ILE A 168 -41.29 8.71 -14.62
CA ILE A 168 -41.73 9.12 -15.96
C ILE A 168 -41.77 7.92 -16.91
N TYR A 169 -40.79 7.01 -16.76
CA TYR A 169 -40.62 5.82 -17.60
C TYR A 169 -40.76 4.54 -16.78
N ASP A 170 -41.45 3.55 -17.34
CA ASP A 170 -41.58 2.21 -16.75
C ASP A 170 -40.28 1.41 -16.97
N ILE A 171 -39.24 1.77 -16.20
CA ILE A 171 -37.91 1.15 -16.29
C ILE A 171 -37.88 -0.13 -15.45
N ASN A 172 -37.58 -1.26 -16.09
CA ASN A 172 -37.42 -2.57 -15.44
C ASN A 172 -35.98 -3.08 -15.47
N GLN A 173 -35.21 -2.73 -16.51
CA GLN A 173 -33.82 -3.15 -16.70
C GLN A 173 -32.89 -1.95 -16.82
N ILE A 174 -31.75 -2.05 -16.14
CA ILE A 174 -30.66 -1.08 -16.21
C ILE A 174 -29.47 -1.75 -16.87
N LYS A 175 -29.04 -1.19 -18.00
CA LYS A 175 -27.81 -1.57 -18.71
C LYS A 175 -26.71 -0.58 -18.36
N MET A 176 -25.57 -1.10 -17.91
CA MET A 176 -24.39 -0.31 -17.59
C MET A 176 -23.27 -0.77 -18.50
N THR A 177 -22.76 0.12 -19.34
CA THR A 177 -21.68 -0.17 -20.27
C THR A 177 -20.45 0.65 -19.93
N ILE A 178 -19.32 -0.03 -19.80
CA ILE A 178 -18.00 0.58 -19.83
C ILE A 178 -17.44 0.44 -21.24
N PHE A 179 -17.13 1.57 -21.87
CA PHE A 179 -16.54 1.63 -23.20
C PHE A 179 -15.08 2.10 -23.10
N GLN A 180 -14.13 1.20 -23.33
CA GLN A 180 -12.70 1.41 -23.16
C GLN A 180 -11.93 1.02 -24.44
N PRO A 181 -11.91 1.88 -25.47
CA PRO A 181 -11.48 1.52 -26.82
C PRO A 181 -9.99 1.18 -26.89
N ARG A 182 -9.13 1.87 -26.13
CA ARG A 182 -7.68 1.62 -26.11
C ARG A 182 -7.27 0.26 -25.54
N ARG A 183 -8.24 -0.51 -25.01
CA ARG A 183 -8.06 -1.88 -24.54
C ARG A 183 -8.97 -2.87 -25.28
N ASP A 184 -9.59 -2.45 -26.39
CA ASP A 184 -10.59 -3.22 -27.14
C ASP A 184 -11.69 -3.79 -26.23
N ASN A 185 -12.10 -3.02 -25.21
CA ASN A 185 -12.99 -3.49 -24.16
C ASN A 185 -14.31 -2.74 -24.19
N VAL A 186 -15.38 -3.46 -24.49
CA VAL A 186 -16.77 -3.02 -24.30
C VAL A 186 -17.42 -4.03 -23.36
N SER A 187 -17.62 -3.61 -22.12
CA SER A 187 -18.18 -4.45 -21.06
C SER A 187 -19.56 -3.93 -20.70
N THR A 188 -20.59 -4.78 -20.80
CA THR A 188 -21.96 -4.43 -20.42
C THR A 188 -22.45 -5.37 -19.34
N TYR A 189 -23.03 -4.81 -18.29
CA TYR A 189 -23.74 -5.54 -17.25
C TYR A 189 -25.18 -5.05 -17.17
N THR A 190 -26.13 -5.97 -16.98
CA THR A 190 -27.54 -5.66 -16.86
C THR A 190 -28.04 -6.10 -15.49
N ILE A 191 -28.77 -5.23 -14.82
CA ILE A 191 -29.38 -5.46 -13.50
C ILE A 191 -30.84 -5.03 -13.54
N SER A 192 -31.70 -5.69 -12.76
CA SER A 192 -33.08 -5.23 -12.59
C SER A 192 -33.16 -3.96 -11.72
N LYS A 193 -34.24 -3.17 -11.89
CA LYS A 193 -34.52 -2.01 -11.03
C LYS A 193 -34.56 -2.40 -9.55
N ASP A 194 -35.22 -3.51 -9.24
CA ASP A 194 -35.38 -3.98 -7.86
C ASP A 194 -34.04 -4.40 -7.23
N GLU A 195 -33.17 -5.10 -7.96
CA GLU A 195 -31.85 -5.49 -7.46
C GLU A 195 -30.93 -4.27 -7.26
N LEU A 196 -31.00 -3.28 -8.15
CA LEU A 196 -30.24 -2.04 -8.01
C LEU A 196 -30.68 -1.24 -6.77
N LEU A 197 -32.00 -1.10 -6.56
CA LEU A 197 -32.54 -0.43 -5.37
C LEU A 197 -32.20 -1.20 -4.08
N LYS A 198 -32.27 -2.54 -4.13
CA LYS A 198 -31.86 -3.38 -3.02
C LYS A 198 -30.38 -3.17 -2.66
N TRP A 199 -29.49 -3.15 -3.65
CA TRP A 199 -28.08 -2.83 -3.42
C TRP A 199 -27.91 -1.41 -2.81
N ALA A 200 -28.69 -0.45 -3.28
CA ALA A 200 -28.64 0.92 -2.78
C ALA A 200 -29.02 1.00 -1.30
N ASP A 201 -30.08 0.30 -0.90
CA ASP A 201 -30.60 0.33 0.46
C ASP A 201 -29.80 -0.56 1.43
N GLU A 202 -29.33 -1.73 0.99
CA GLU A 202 -28.67 -2.72 1.86
C GLU A 202 -27.14 -2.53 1.94
N ILE A 203 -26.51 -1.97 0.91
CA ILE A 203 -25.05 -1.89 0.81
C ILE A 203 -24.59 -0.44 0.67
N LEU A 204 -25.09 0.30 -0.33
CA LEU A 204 -24.59 1.64 -0.65
C LEU A 204 -24.81 2.63 0.49
N ALA A 205 -26.06 2.82 0.91
CA ALA A 205 -26.43 3.83 1.89
C ALA A 205 -25.82 3.55 3.28
N PRO A 206 -25.88 2.33 3.84
CA PRO A 206 -25.25 2.04 5.13
C PRO A 206 -23.74 2.26 5.11
N THR A 207 -23.07 1.86 4.02
CA THR A 207 -21.61 2.03 3.89
C THR A 207 -21.23 3.48 3.67
N ALA A 208 -22.02 4.23 2.91
CA ALA A 208 -21.82 5.66 2.71
C ALA A 208 -21.92 6.43 4.04
N GLN A 209 -22.88 6.08 4.90
CA GLN A 209 -23.01 6.68 6.24
C GLN A 209 -21.72 6.52 7.06
N LEU A 210 -21.15 5.31 7.09
CA LEU A 210 -19.87 5.03 7.76
C LEU A 210 -18.72 5.83 7.13
N ALA A 211 -18.60 5.80 5.80
CA ALA A 211 -17.56 6.53 5.08
C ALA A 211 -17.63 8.05 5.29
N TYR A 212 -18.85 8.59 5.46
CA TYR A 212 -19.07 10.01 5.69
C TYR A 212 -18.46 10.49 7.01
N VAL A 213 -18.67 9.73 8.08
CA VAL A 213 -18.12 10.04 9.41
C VAL A 213 -16.70 9.49 9.62
N GLY A 214 -16.23 8.62 8.72
CA GLY A 214 -14.91 7.97 8.77
C GLY A 214 -14.85 6.77 9.71
N GLU A 215 -15.99 6.11 9.91
CA GLU A 215 -16.14 4.86 10.66
C GLU A 215 -16.11 3.66 9.71
N GLY A 216 -16.28 2.45 10.26
CA GLY A 216 -16.18 1.19 9.53
C GLY A 216 -14.77 0.58 9.58
N GLU A 217 -14.56 -0.48 8.80
CA GLU A 217 -13.30 -1.22 8.82
C GLU A 217 -12.32 -0.71 7.77
N PHE A 218 -11.04 -0.61 8.16
CA PHE A 218 -9.97 -0.51 7.17
C PHE A 218 -9.80 -1.87 6.48
N LYS A 219 -9.92 -1.89 5.16
CA LYS A 219 -9.66 -3.07 4.32
C LYS A 219 -8.55 -2.73 3.34
N ALA A 220 -7.60 -3.63 3.15
CA ALA A 220 -6.62 -3.53 2.08
C ALA A 220 -7.07 -4.44 0.92
N GLY A 221 -6.75 -4.04 -0.31
CA GLY A 221 -7.12 -4.74 -1.53
C GLY A 221 -6.85 -3.88 -2.76
N ASP A 222 -7.36 -4.27 -3.92
CA ASP A 222 -7.07 -3.63 -5.21
C ASP A 222 -7.41 -2.13 -5.24
N HIS A 223 -8.46 -1.73 -4.53
CA HIS A 223 -8.87 -0.32 -4.39
C HIS A 223 -7.78 0.57 -3.76
N CYS A 224 -6.80 -0.01 -3.06
CA CYS A 224 -5.68 0.74 -2.48
C CYS A 224 -4.82 1.43 -3.55
N GLN A 225 -4.80 0.95 -4.79
CA GLN A 225 -4.02 1.57 -5.88
C GLN A 225 -4.45 3.01 -6.18
N PHE A 226 -5.73 3.33 -5.96
CA PHE A 226 -6.35 4.64 -6.18
C PHE A 226 -6.56 5.44 -4.88
N CYS A 227 -6.05 4.94 -3.75
CA CYS A 227 -6.14 5.63 -2.46
C CYS A 227 -5.09 6.74 -2.37
N LYS A 228 -5.47 7.95 -1.92
CA LYS A 228 -4.54 9.07 -1.79
C LYS A 228 -3.53 8.89 -0.65
N VAL A 229 -3.91 8.17 0.40
CA VAL A 229 -3.02 7.79 1.53
C VAL A 229 -2.31 6.45 1.32
N LYS A 230 -2.30 5.90 0.09
CA LYS A 230 -1.80 4.54 -0.18
C LYS A 230 -0.32 4.30 0.17
N ALA A 231 0.48 5.35 0.29
CA ALA A 231 1.89 5.29 0.66
C ALA A 231 2.12 5.23 2.18
N THR A 232 1.18 5.78 2.98
CA THR A 232 1.29 5.91 4.44
C THR A 232 0.22 5.12 5.20
N CYS A 233 -0.64 4.39 4.49
CA CYS A 233 -1.72 3.61 5.08
C CYS A 233 -1.20 2.40 5.88
N ARG A 234 -1.45 2.40 7.20
CA ARG A 234 -1.10 1.30 8.12
C ARG A 234 -1.71 -0.02 7.69
N LYS A 235 -3.00 -0.07 7.36
CA LYS A 235 -3.69 -1.31 6.98
C LYS A 235 -3.12 -1.93 5.69
N ARG A 236 -2.73 -1.10 4.72
CA ARG A 236 -2.08 -1.57 3.51
C ARG A 236 -0.69 -2.13 3.80
N ALA A 237 0.06 -1.49 4.71
CA ALA A 237 1.35 -2.01 5.17
C ALA A 237 1.18 -3.34 5.88
N GLU A 238 0.21 -3.47 6.80
CA GLU A 238 -0.13 -4.72 7.48
C GLU A 238 -0.49 -5.82 6.48
N TYR A 239 -1.37 -5.56 5.53
CA TYR A 239 -1.77 -6.54 4.52
C TYR A 239 -0.60 -7.03 3.67
N ASN A 240 0.27 -6.12 3.23
CA ASN A 240 1.47 -6.50 2.47
C ASN A 240 2.50 -7.24 3.34
N LEU A 241 2.62 -6.89 4.62
CA LEU A 241 3.49 -7.60 5.58
C LEU A 241 2.91 -8.96 5.99
N GLU A 242 1.59 -9.12 6.02
CA GLU A 242 0.90 -10.38 6.28
C GLU A 242 1.02 -11.33 5.09
N LEU A 243 0.89 -10.82 3.86
CA LEU A 243 1.26 -11.57 2.65
C LEU A 243 2.73 -12.01 2.69
N ALA A 244 3.62 -11.17 3.23
CA ALA A 244 5.01 -11.56 3.44
C ALA A 244 5.21 -12.61 4.55
N LYS A 245 4.20 -12.91 5.39
CA LYS A 245 4.22 -14.02 6.36
C LYS A 245 3.66 -15.33 5.79
N TYR A 246 2.87 -15.28 4.74
CA TYR A 246 2.10 -16.42 4.21
C TYR A 246 2.65 -17.01 2.91
N ASP A 247 3.97 -16.93 2.69
CA ASP A 247 4.60 -17.68 1.59
C ASP A 247 5.37 -18.94 2.04
N PHE A 248 5.33 -19.34 3.32
CA PHE A 248 5.65 -20.72 3.74
C PHE A 248 4.89 -21.07 5.04
N GLU A 249 4.32 -22.28 5.12
CA GLU A 249 4.14 -22.90 6.44
C GLU A 249 5.53 -22.98 7.08
N MET A 250 5.85 -22.02 7.95
CA MET A 250 7.16 -22.01 8.61
C MET A 250 7.24 -23.27 9.49
N PRO A 251 8.23 -24.15 9.28
CA PRO A 251 8.37 -25.35 10.06
C PRO A 251 8.49 -25.02 11.55
N ALA A 252 8.15 -25.96 12.44
CA ALA A 252 8.22 -25.75 13.91
C ALA A 252 9.65 -25.45 14.42
N THR A 253 10.63 -25.59 13.55
CA THR A 253 12.04 -25.30 13.74
C THR A 253 12.50 -24.40 12.61
N LEU A 254 13.29 -23.37 12.91
CA LEU A 254 13.94 -22.58 11.88
C LEU A 254 14.85 -23.46 11.04
N ASP A 255 14.76 -23.35 9.72
CA ASP A 255 15.75 -23.94 8.83
C ASP A 255 17.04 -23.09 8.77
N ASP A 256 18.09 -23.65 8.19
CA ASP A 256 19.41 -23.00 8.14
C ASP A 256 19.39 -21.68 7.33
N ILE A 257 18.45 -21.52 6.38
CA ILE A 257 18.29 -20.31 5.57
C ILE A 257 17.63 -19.22 6.41
N GLU A 258 16.61 -19.57 7.17
CA GLU A 258 15.95 -18.66 8.12
C GLU A 258 16.93 -18.22 9.22
N ILE A 259 17.73 -19.14 9.76
CA ILE A 259 18.78 -18.84 10.73
C ILE A 259 19.82 -17.89 10.11
N ALA A 260 20.27 -18.13 8.88
CA ALA A 260 21.21 -17.24 8.18
C ALA A 260 20.63 -15.83 7.94
N ALA A 261 19.35 -15.73 7.57
CA ALA A 261 18.67 -14.45 7.39
C ALA A 261 18.52 -13.67 8.71
N ILE A 262 18.27 -14.37 9.82
CA ILE A 262 18.25 -13.78 11.16
C ILE A 262 19.66 -13.33 11.57
N LEU A 263 20.68 -14.16 11.35
CA LEU A 263 22.08 -13.83 11.65
C LEU A 263 22.54 -12.57 10.92
N ALA A 264 22.08 -12.32 9.69
CA ALA A 264 22.40 -11.11 8.95
C ALA A 264 21.82 -9.81 9.57
N LYS A 265 20.79 -9.91 10.43
CA LYS A 265 20.07 -8.76 11.00
C LYS A 265 20.12 -8.66 12.53
N VAL A 266 20.48 -9.75 13.21
CA VAL A 266 20.39 -9.85 14.67
C VAL A 266 21.32 -8.86 15.36
N ASP A 267 22.52 -8.64 14.84
CA ASP A 267 23.48 -7.70 15.43
C ASP A 267 22.99 -6.25 15.32
N GLU A 268 22.30 -5.89 14.23
CA GLU A 268 21.70 -4.56 14.07
C GLU A 268 20.50 -4.37 15.02
N MET A 269 19.66 -5.39 15.18
CA MET A 269 18.56 -5.37 16.16
C MET A 269 19.07 -5.26 17.60
N ILE A 270 20.15 -5.96 17.94
CA ILE A 270 20.80 -5.85 19.26
C ILE A 270 21.39 -4.45 19.44
N SER A 271 22.07 -3.91 18.42
CA SER A 271 22.61 -2.55 18.45
C SER A 271 21.52 -1.53 18.70
N TRP A 272 20.44 -1.56 17.92
CA TRP A 272 19.32 -0.65 18.08
C TRP A 272 18.63 -0.80 19.44
N GLY A 273 18.46 -2.04 19.93
CA GLY A 273 17.96 -2.30 21.27
C GLY A 273 18.85 -1.69 22.37
N ASN A 274 20.17 -1.67 22.17
CA ASN A 274 21.10 -0.99 23.07
C ASN A 274 21.01 0.54 22.97
N ASP A 275 20.86 1.09 21.76
CA ASP A 275 20.67 2.53 21.56
C ASP A 275 19.40 3.04 22.28
N ILE A 276 18.30 2.29 22.18
CA ILE A 276 17.07 2.58 22.91
C ILE A 276 17.29 2.54 24.42
N LYS A 277 18.01 1.53 24.93
CA LYS A 277 18.32 1.43 26.36
C LYS A 277 19.17 2.60 26.83
N GLU A 278 20.17 3.01 26.06
CA GLU A 278 21.03 4.14 26.38
C GLU A 278 20.25 5.46 26.36
N TYR A 279 19.43 5.68 25.34
CA TYR A 279 18.54 6.85 25.28
C TYR A 279 17.57 6.88 26.47
N ALA A 280 16.88 5.76 26.75
CA ALA A 280 15.94 5.67 27.86
C ALA A 280 16.64 5.93 29.21
N LEU A 281 17.87 5.45 29.38
CA LEU A 281 18.68 5.73 30.56
C LEU A 281 19.01 7.22 30.70
N GLN A 282 19.43 7.89 29.63
CA GLN A 282 19.72 9.33 29.63
C GLN A 282 18.47 10.17 29.95
N GLN A 283 17.32 9.81 29.36
CA GLN A 283 16.05 10.49 29.64
C GLN A 283 15.61 10.26 31.09
N ALA A 284 15.76 9.02 31.60
CA ALA A 284 15.44 8.71 32.99
C ALA A 284 16.33 9.45 33.99
N GLN A 285 17.63 9.62 33.70
CA GLN A 285 18.53 10.47 34.48
C GLN A 285 18.11 11.94 34.48
N SER A 286 17.48 12.40 33.39
CA SER A 286 16.97 13.76 33.24
C SER A 286 15.57 13.96 33.84
N GLY A 287 15.00 12.94 34.47
CA GLY A 287 13.73 13.00 35.21
C GLY A 287 12.50 12.42 34.49
N VAL A 288 12.65 11.84 33.30
CA VAL A 288 11.54 11.18 32.58
C VAL A 288 11.25 9.80 33.21
N HIS A 289 9.97 9.49 33.44
CA HIS A 289 9.55 8.18 33.95
C HIS A 289 9.00 7.29 32.82
N PHE A 290 9.41 6.03 32.81
CA PHE A 290 8.88 5.00 31.93
C PHE A 290 8.15 3.94 32.78
N ASP A 291 6.88 3.68 32.47
CA ASP A 291 6.03 2.77 33.25
C ASP A 291 6.64 1.37 33.35
N GLY A 292 6.73 0.84 34.58
CA GLY A 292 7.35 -0.45 34.87
C GLY A 292 8.87 -0.41 35.05
N TRP A 293 9.51 0.76 34.90
CA TRP A 293 10.96 0.93 35.01
C TRP A 293 11.37 1.92 36.11
N LYS A 294 12.55 1.72 36.69
CA LYS A 294 13.16 2.64 37.66
C LYS A 294 14.66 2.74 37.41
N ILE A 295 15.24 3.91 37.71
CA ILE A 295 16.69 4.11 37.72
C ILE A 295 17.27 3.72 39.09
N VAL A 296 18.41 3.04 39.08
CA VAL A 296 19.13 2.59 40.28
C VAL A 296 20.63 2.76 40.07
N GLU A 297 21.40 2.79 41.15
CA GLU A 297 22.86 2.78 41.07
C GLU A 297 23.37 1.47 40.43
N GLY A 298 24.30 1.60 39.50
CA GLY A 298 25.00 0.46 38.92
C GLY A 298 25.93 -0.22 39.94
N ARG A 299 26.39 -1.45 39.63
CA ARG A 299 27.37 -2.14 40.48
C ARG A 299 28.70 -1.38 40.48
N SER A 300 29.17 -0.94 41.66
CA SER A 300 30.50 -0.35 41.84
C SER A 300 31.53 -1.41 42.28
N ASN A 301 32.75 -1.33 41.74
CA ASN A 301 33.88 -2.14 42.22
C ASN A 301 34.68 -1.35 43.26
N ARG A 302 35.13 -2.03 44.33
CA ARG A 302 36.06 -1.46 45.30
C ARG A 302 37.42 -1.24 44.62
N LYS A 303 38.03 -0.08 44.86
CA LYS A 303 39.38 0.25 44.42
C LYS A 303 40.22 0.67 45.62
N PHE A 304 41.51 0.37 45.59
CA PHE A 304 42.44 0.92 46.56
C PHE A 304 42.68 2.40 46.26
N THR A 305 42.71 3.23 47.30
CA THR A 305 42.92 4.68 47.19
C THR A 305 44.39 5.05 47.07
N ASP A 306 45.27 4.24 47.65
CA ASP A 306 46.73 4.38 47.59
C ASP A 306 47.34 2.97 47.62
N GLU A 307 47.81 2.52 46.46
CA GLU A 307 48.37 1.17 46.30
C GLU A 307 49.67 0.97 47.09
N ALA A 308 50.46 2.03 47.32
CA ALA A 308 51.70 1.96 48.07
C ALA A 308 51.44 1.81 49.57
N ALA A 309 50.49 2.58 50.11
CA ALA A 309 50.06 2.45 51.50
C ALA A 309 49.43 1.07 51.76
N VAL A 310 48.65 0.56 50.81
CA VAL A 310 48.08 -0.80 50.87
C VAL A 310 49.18 -1.85 50.89
N ALA A 311 50.15 -1.76 49.97
CA ALA A 311 51.24 -2.71 49.91
C ALA A 311 52.09 -2.74 51.19
N SER A 312 52.37 -1.58 51.80
CA SER A 312 53.06 -1.51 53.09
C SER A 312 52.26 -2.21 54.18
N LYS A 313 50.98 -1.86 54.36
CA LYS A 313 50.13 -2.45 55.41
C LYS A 313 49.98 -3.96 55.30
N VAL A 314 49.86 -4.47 54.07
CA VAL A 314 49.72 -5.91 53.83
C VAL A 314 51.04 -6.65 54.09
N LYS A 315 52.18 -6.07 53.72
CA LYS A 315 53.52 -6.61 54.04
C LYS A 315 53.79 -6.60 55.54
N ASP A 316 53.45 -5.52 56.24
CA ASP A 316 53.59 -5.42 57.70
C ASP A 316 52.73 -6.46 58.44
N ALA A 317 51.59 -6.84 57.85
CA ALA A 317 50.74 -7.91 58.33
C ALA A 317 51.25 -9.33 57.98
N GLY A 318 52.41 -9.45 57.31
CA GLY A 318 53.06 -10.72 56.99
C GLY A 318 52.58 -11.39 55.70
N TYR A 319 51.81 -10.69 54.86
CA TYR A 319 51.30 -11.21 53.59
C TYR A 319 51.97 -10.52 52.39
N ASP A 320 52.09 -11.20 51.25
CA ASP A 320 52.57 -10.56 50.00
C ASP A 320 51.36 -9.91 49.28
N PRO A 321 51.28 -8.58 49.20
CA PRO A 321 50.18 -7.89 48.51
C PRO A 321 50.23 -8.06 46.98
N TYR A 322 51.33 -8.57 46.45
CA TYR A 322 51.52 -8.68 45.01
C TYR A 322 51.32 -10.11 44.54
N GLU A 323 50.55 -10.26 43.48
CA GLU A 323 50.42 -11.54 42.78
C GLU A 323 51.64 -11.74 41.87
N LYS A 324 52.42 -12.80 42.10
CA LYS A 324 53.49 -13.21 41.17
C LYS A 324 52.88 -14.02 40.03
N LYS A 325 52.56 -13.31 38.95
CA LYS A 325 52.03 -13.93 37.74
C LYS A 325 53.13 -14.17 36.71
N LEU A 326 53.09 -15.33 36.05
CA LEU A 326 53.92 -15.60 34.88
C LEU A 326 53.65 -14.53 33.82
N LEU A 327 54.71 -13.96 33.25
CA LEU A 327 54.55 -12.97 32.19
C LEU A 327 53.81 -13.59 31.00
N GLY A 328 52.88 -12.85 30.42
CA GLY A 328 52.25 -13.24 29.16
C GLY A 328 53.28 -13.31 28.04
N ILE A 329 52.98 -14.08 26.98
CA ILE A 329 53.93 -14.38 25.89
C ILE A 329 54.64 -13.13 25.36
N THR A 330 53.92 -12.02 25.14
CA THR A 330 54.50 -10.77 24.64
C THR A 330 55.50 -10.13 25.61
N ALA A 331 55.16 -10.07 26.90
CA ALA A 331 56.04 -9.51 27.92
C ALA A 331 57.25 -10.42 28.18
N MET A 332 57.06 -11.74 28.18
CA MET A 332 58.12 -12.73 28.33
C MET A 332 59.08 -12.75 27.13
N SER A 333 58.55 -12.61 25.91
CA SER A 333 59.35 -12.52 24.67
C SER A 333 60.19 -11.24 24.63
N THR A 334 59.64 -10.12 25.11
CA THR A 334 60.39 -8.86 25.27
C THR A 334 61.52 -9.00 26.30
N LEU A 335 61.27 -9.69 27.43
CA LEU A 335 62.25 -9.88 28.48
C LEU A 335 63.43 -10.77 28.06
N LEU A 336 63.15 -11.91 27.42
CA LEU A 336 64.17 -12.90 27.05
C LEU A 336 64.84 -12.60 25.69
N GLY A 337 64.17 -11.83 24.84
CA GLY A 337 64.52 -11.62 23.43
C GLY A 337 64.08 -12.80 22.56
N LYS A 338 63.62 -12.51 21.33
CA LYS A 338 62.98 -13.52 20.44
C LYS A 338 63.78 -14.82 20.29
N LYS A 339 65.09 -14.74 20.08
CA LYS A 339 65.93 -15.93 19.86
C LYS A 339 66.00 -16.84 21.09
N LYS A 340 66.24 -16.27 22.28
CA LYS A 340 66.27 -17.02 23.54
C LYS A 340 64.89 -17.48 23.98
N PHE A 341 63.85 -16.70 23.71
CA PHE A 341 62.47 -17.11 23.96
C PHE A 341 62.13 -18.38 23.17
N GLU A 342 62.49 -18.43 21.89
CA GLU A 342 62.25 -19.60 21.05
C GLU A 342 63.10 -20.81 21.50
N GLU A 343 64.40 -20.61 21.77
CA GLU A 343 65.29 -21.68 22.22
C GLU A 343 64.87 -22.29 23.57
N LEU A 344 64.38 -21.48 24.50
CA LEU A 344 64.05 -21.94 25.87
C LEU A 344 62.59 -22.36 26.03
N LEU A 345 61.66 -21.70 25.34
CA LEU A 345 60.23 -21.81 25.59
C LEU A 345 59.43 -22.21 24.35
N GLY A 346 60.04 -22.27 23.16
CA GLY A 346 59.33 -22.60 21.91
C GLY A 346 58.59 -23.92 21.99
N GLU A 347 59.21 -24.97 22.54
CA GLU A 347 58.58 -26.28 22.76
C GLU A 347 57.44 -26.27 23.81
N LEU A 348 57.38 -25.22 24.63
CA LEU A 348 56.37 -25.02 25.67
C LEU A 348 55.27 -24.02 25.23
N VAL A 349 55.38 -23.45 24.03
CA VAL A 349 54.39 -22.52 23.47
C VAL A 349 53.53 -23.26 22.46
N TYR A 350 52.31 -23.58 22.89
CA TYR A 350 51.28 -24.12 22.00
C TYR A 350 50.38 -22.99 21.52
N LYS A 351 50.30 -22.81 20.20
CA LYS A 351 49.26 -21.97 19.59
C LYS A 351 48.07 -22.89 19.26
N PRO A 352 47.00 -22.91 20.09
CA PRO A 352 45.82 -23.65 19.72
C PRO A 352 45.26 -23.13 18.40
N PRO A 353 44.69 -24.00 17.55
CA PRO A 353 43.89 -23.54 16.43
C PRO A 353 42.80 -22.59 16.95
N GLY A 354 42.56 -21.51 16.22
CA GLY A 354 41.49 -20.57 16.57
C GLY A 354 40.16 -21.32 16.62
N LYS A 355 39.31 -21.01 17.59
CA LYS A 355 37.99 -21.64 17.66
C LYS A 355 37.23 -21.35 16.35
N PRO A 356 36.54 -22.35 15.77
CA PRO A 356 35.62 -22.12 14.67
C PRO A 356 34.67 -20.99 15.02
N THR A 357 34.65 -19.96 14.17
CA THR A 357 33.84 -18.76 14.34
C THR A 357 33.10 -18.57 13.04
N LEU A 358 31.78 -18.63 13.10
CA LEU A 358 30.93 -18.42 11.94
C LEU A 358 30.97 -16.92 11.59
N VAL A 359 31.32 -16.61 10.35
CA VAL A 359 31.49 -15.24 9.84
C VAL A 359 30.90 -15.15 8.43
N PRO A 360 30.50 -13.95 7.95
CA PRO A 360 29.98 -13.79 6.59
C PRO A 360 31.01 -14.16 5.52
N GLU A 361 30.58 -14.64 4.35
CA GLU A 361 31.44 -14.99 3.20
C GLU A 361 32.32 -13.84 2.68
N SER A 362 31.96 -12.58 2.99
CA SER A 362 32.79 -11.41 2.69
C SER A 362 34.04 -11.31 3.58
N ASP A 363 34.11 -12.07 4.67
CA ASP A 363 35.31 -12.17 5.50
C ASP A 363 36.45 -12.78 4.68
N LYS A 364 37.61 -12.11 4.66
CA LYS A 364 38.72 -12.50 3.79
C LYS A 364 39.45 -13.76 4.25
N ARG A 365 39.16 -14.27 5.43
CA ARG A 365 39.80 -15.48 5.96
C ARG A 365 39.24 -16.71 5.22
N PRO A 366 40.11 -17.67 4.83
CA PRO A 366 39.65 -18.87 4.14
C PRO A 366 38.73 -19.69 5.05
N ALA A 367 37.69 -20.27 4.47
CA ALA A 367 36.81 -21.20 5.16
C ALA A 367 37.62 -22.39 5.71
N MET A 368 37.24 -22.87 6.89
CA MET A 368 37.83 -24.07 7.48
C MET A 368 37.14 -25.32 6.91
N ASN A 369 37.91 -26.38 6.64
CA ASN A 369 37.36 -27.69 6.29
C ASN A 369 36.42 -28.18 7.39
N THR A 370 35.27 -28.70 6.98
CA THR A 370 34.23 -29.24 7.86
C THR A 370 34.45 -30.73 8.09
N ALA A 371 33.77 -31.29 9.10
CA ALA A 371 33.82 -32.72 9.37
C ALA A 371 33.35 -33.59 8.19
N ILE A 372 32.61 -33.04 7.23
CA ILE A 372 32.15 -33.74 6.02
C ILE A 372 33.30 -33.90 5.00
N ASP A 373 34.25 -32.97 4.97
CA ASP A 373 35.38 -32.97 4.06
C ASP A 373 36.43 -34.05 4.44
N ASP A 374 36.43 -34.49 5.70
CA ASP A 374 37.30 -35.55 6.20
C ASP A 374 36.81 -36.98 5.86
N PHE A 375 35.54 -37.16 5.46
CA PHE A 375 34.93 -38.47 5.14
C PHE A 375 34.61 -38.68 3.66
N SER A 376 34.96 -37.74 2.79
CA SER A 376 34.85 -37.87 1.33
C SER A 376 36.18 -38.28 0.71
N VAL A 377 36.49 -39.59 0.78
CA VAL A 377 37.58 -40.26 0.05
C VAL A 377 37.01 -41.11 -1.08
#